data_AF-A0A2Z4RTL7-F1
#
_entry.id   AF-A0A2Z4RTL7-F1
#
_cell.length_a   1.000
_cell.length_b   1.000
_cell.length_c   1.000
_cell.angle_alpha   90.00
_cell.angle_beta   90.00
_cell.angle_gamma   90.00
#
_symmetry.space_group_name_H-M   'P 1'
#
loop_
_entity.id
_entity.type
_entity.pdbx_description
1 polymer ?
#
loop_
_entity_poly.entity_id
_entity_poly.type
_entity_poly.pdbx_seq_one_letter_code
_entity_poly.pdbx_strand_id
1 'polypeptide(L)'
;MKSLLLFFPVVLFAYLYIGFYEKMEDAYPEKVFFIKKSPTLQMKFENIFAYESDDKKLDELSERERQLVIQYCKYRLGVMTTLKSQNELEECKRR
;
A
#
# COMPACT_ATOMS: atom_id res chain seq x y z
N MET A 1 32.92 2.13 -18.49
CA MET A 1 31.65 1.83 -19.21
C MET A 1 30.91 0.58 -18.72
N LYS A 2 31.51 -0.35 -17.92
CA LYS A 2 30.79 -1.50 -17.34
C LYS A 2 29.86 -1.15 -16.17
N SER A 3 30.23 -0.15 -15.36
CA SER A 3 29.41 0.24 -14.19
C SER A 3 28.03 0.77 -14.56
N LEU A 4 27.89 1.44 -15.71
CA LEU A 4 26.62 2.01 -16.18
C LEU A 4 25.57 0.93 -16.51
N LEU A 5 26.01 -0.25 -16.93
CA LEU A 5 25.13 -1.38 -17.27
C LEU A 5 24.44 -1.98 -16.03
N LEU A 6 25.01 -1.78 -14.84
CA LEU A 6 24.43 -2.25 -13.58
C LEU A 6 23.51 -1.22 -12.91
N PHE A 7 23.54 0.05 -13.33
CA PHE A 7 22.67 1.07 -12.75
C PHE A 7 21.20 0.87 -13.13
N PHE A 8 20.92 0.58 -14.40
CA PHE A 8 19.55 0.39 -14.88
C PHE A 8 18.79 -0.74 -14.16
N PRO A 9 19.34 -1.96 -14.02
CA PRO A 9 18.64 -3.03 -13.30
C PRO A 9 18.45 -2.70 -11.82
N VAL A 10 19.38 -1.99 -11.17
CA VAL A 10 19.24 -1.57 -9.77
C VAL A 10 18.12 -0.55 -9.60
N VAL A 11 18.06 0.46 -10.47
CA VAL A 11 16.98 1.46 -10.45
C VAL A 11 15.63 0.82 -10.73
N LEU A 12 15.56 -0.08 -11.71
CA LEU A 12 14.34 -0.82 -12.03
C LEU A 12 13.90 -1.69 -10.84
N PHE A 13 14.83 -2.38 -10.20
CA PHE A 13 14.56 -3.19 -9.02
C PHE A 13 14.04 -2.32 -7.87
N ALA A 14 14.68 -1.18 -7.59
CA ALA A 14 14.21 -0.24 -6.59
C ALA A 14 12.80 0.28 -6.90
N TYR A 15 12.50 0.62 -8.15
CA TYR A 15 11.17 1.07 -8.57
C TYR A 15 10.08 0.01 -8.34
N LEU A 16 10.40 -1.25 -8.66
CA LEU A 16 9.45 -2.36 -8.50
C LEU A 16 9.15 -2.70 -7.04
N TYR A 17 10.08 -2.41 -6.12
CA TYR A 17 9.98 -2.83 -4.72
C TYR A 17 9.84 -1.69 -3.71
N ILE A 18 10.01 -0.43 -4.09
CA ILE A 18 9.75 0.71 -3.20
C ILE A 18 8.37 1.28 -3.52
N GLY A 19 7.55 1.49 -2.49
CA GLY A 19 6.28 2.20 -2.57
C GLY A 19 6.16 3.23 -1.45
N PHE A 20 5.14 4.07 -1.52
CA PHE A 20 4.78 4.97 -0.44
C PHE A 20 3.26 5.15 -0.34
N TYR A 21 2.79 5.55 0.83
CA TYR A 21 1.46 6.10 1.04
C TYR A 21 1.55 7.43 1.78
N GLU A 22 0.48 8.21 1.73
CA GLU A 22 0.37 9.43 2.52
C GLU A 22 -0.50 9.15 3.75
N LYS A 23 -0.02 9.57 4.91
CA LYS A 23 -0.86 9.71 6.12
C LYS A 23 -0.91 11.19 6.48
N MET A 24 -2.00 11.68 7.05
CA MET A 24 -1.98 13.01 7.64
C MET A 24 -1.46 12.88 9.06
N GLU A 25 -0.43 13.66 9.37
CA GLU A 25 -0.01 13.92 10.74
C GLU A 25 -0.23 15.41 10.95
N ASP A 26 -1.18 15.74 11.82
CA ASP A 26 -1.72 17.09 11.99
C ASP A 26 -2.29 17.70 10.68
N ALA A 27 -1.78 18.85 10.26
CA ALA A 27 -2.26 19.63 9.12
C ALA A 27 -1.54 19.34 7.79
N TYR A 28 -0.57 18.42 7.77
CA TYR A 28 0.26 18.16 6.59
C TYR A 28 0.37 16.67 6.27
N PRO A 29 0.29 16.29 4.97
CA PRO A 29 0.48 14.92 4.56
C PRO A 29 1.96 14.51 4.66
N GLU A 30 2.25 13.44 5.40
CA GLU A 30 3.56 12.80 5.48
C GLU A 30 3.61 11.59 4.53
N LYS A 31 4.71 11.47 3.77
CA LYS A 31 4.98 10.28 2.94
C LYS A 31 5.67 9.20 3.73
N VAL A 32 5.00 8.06 3.87
CA VAL A 32 5.57 6.86 4.50
C VAL A 32 6.02 5.89 3.41
N PHE A 33 7.34 5.75 3.26
CA PHE A 33 7.94 4.81 2.33
C PHE A 33 8.00 3.39 2.90
N PHE A 34 7.86 2.40 2.03
CA PHE A 34 7.95 1.00 2.42
C PHE A 34 8.50 0.10 1.30
N ILE A 35 9.01 -1.07 1.70
CA ILE A 35 9.37 -2.15 0.79
C ILE A 35 8.11 -2.97 0.49
N LYS A 36 7.70 -3.00 -0.78
CA LYS A 36 6.60 -3.81 -1.29
C LYS A 36 6.90 -5.30 -1.10
N LYS A 37 5.89 -6.08 -0.72
CA LYS A 37 6.00 -7.54 -0.54
C LYS A 37 5.95 -8.32 -1.86
N SER A 38 5.50 -7.69 -2.94
CA SER A 38 5.52 -8.24 -4.30
C SER A 38 5.81 -7.13 -5.31
N PRO A 39 6.48 -7.39 -6.45
CA PRO A 39 6.85 -6.37 -7.41
C PRO A 39 5.62 -5.77 -8.10
N THR A 40 5.62 -4.45 -8.31
CA THR A 40 4.63 -3.74 -9.13
C THR A 40 5.18 -2.39 -9.58
N LEU A 41 4.69 -1.92 -10.73
CA LEU A 41 4.98 -0.58 -11.25
C LEU A 41 4.25 0.52 -10.46
N GLN A 42 3.25 0.18 -9.65
CA GLN A 42 2.55 1.14 -8.80
C GLN A 42 3.46 1.65 -7.68
N MET A 43 3.65 2.97 -7.60
CA MET A 43 4.49 3.61 -6.57
C MET A 43 3.69 4.13 -5.36
N LYS A 44 2.54 4.76 -5.62
CA LYS A 44 1.65 5.31 -4.57
C LYS A 44 0.57 4.30 -4.21
N PHE A 45 0.33 4.14 -2.92
CA PHE A 45 -0.76 3.33 -2.36
C PHE A 45 -1.59 4.21 -1.42
N GLU A 46 -2.86 3.86 -1.26
CA GLU A 46 -3.77 4.54 -0.35
C GLU A 46 -4.00 3.65 0.87
N ASN A 47 -3.76 4.20 2.06
CA ASN A 47 -4.22 3.60 3.31
C ASN A 47 -5.48 4.36 3.75
N ILE A 48 -6.66 3.83 3.44
CA ILE A 48 -7.93 4.47 3.80
C ILE A 48 -8.21 4.43 5.31
N PHE A 49 -7.38 3.73 6.08
CA PHE A 49 -7.42 3.68 7.55
C PHE A 49 -6.28 4.48 8.18
N ALA A 50 -5.65 5.38 7.43
CA ALA A 50 -4.62 6.28 7.96
C ALA A 50 -5.19 7.34 8.93
N TYR A 51 -6.52 7.40 9.09
CA TYR A 51 -7.23 8.31 9.98
C TYR A 51 -8.10 7.53 10.95
N GLU A 52 -8.08 7.89 12.23
CA GLU A 52 -8.94 7.26 13.25
C GLU A 52 -10.44 7.46 12.99
N SER A 53 -10.82 8.54 12.28
CA SER A 53 -12.19 8.81 11.87
C SER A 53 -12.72 7.87 10.78
N ASP A 54 -11.82 7.13 10.12
CA ASP A 54 -12.14 6.37 8.91
C ASP A 54 -12.32 4.87 9.20
N ASP A 55 -12.74 4.53 10.42
CA ASP A 55 -13.01 3.16 10.87
C ASP A 55 -14.29 2.55 10.25
N LYS A 56 -14.33 2.53 8.92
CA LYS A 56 -15.42 1.97 8.14
C LYS A 56 -15.47 0.44 8.28
N LYS A 57 -16.69 -0.09 8.31
CA LYS A 57 -16.97 -1.51 8.15
C LYS A 57 -16.92 -1.91 6.68
N LEU A 58 -16.83 -3.21 6.43
CA LEU A 58 -16.69 -3.75 5.09
C LEU A 58 -17.85 -3.35 4.17
N ASP A 59 -19.08 -3.39 4.68
CA ASP A 59 -20.31 -3.03 3.96
C ASP A 59 -20.41 -1.54 3.63
N GLU A 60 -19.65 -0.70 4.32
CA GLU A 60 -19.56 0.74 4.08
C GLU A 60 -18.50 1.12 3.02
N LEU A 61 -17.65 0.16 2.64
CA LEU A 61 -16.63 0.37 1.60
C LEU A 61 -17.26 0.30 0.21
N SER A 62 -17.07 1.35 -0.57
CA SER A 62 -17.28 1.33 -2.01
C SER A 62 -16.37 0.31 -2.71
N GLU A 63 -16.74 -0.13 -3.91
CA GLU A 63 -15.89 -1.02 -4.72
C GLU A 63 -14.48 -0.46 -4.93
N ARG A 64 -14.35 0.85 -5.08
CA ARG A 64 -13.05 1.51 -5.19
C ARG A 64 -12.23 1.39 -3.91
N GLU A 65 -12.83 1.68 -2.76
CA GLU A 65 -12.17 1.56 -1.46
C GLU A 65 -11.75 0.11 -1.19
N ARG A 66 -12.59 -0.87 -1.52
CA ARG A 66 -12.26 -2.29 -1.43
C ARG A 66 -11.00 -2.63 -2.23
N GLN A 67 -10.90 -2.13 -3.47
CA GLN A 67 -9.68 -2.32 -4.27
C GLN A 67 -8.46 -1.66 -3.64
N LEU A 68 -8.59 -0.45 -3.09
CA LEU A 68 -7.49 0.22 -2.40
C LEU A 68 -7.00 -0.59 -1.19
N VAL A 69 -7.91 -1.10 -0.36
CA VAL A 69 -7.57 -1.97 0.77
C VAL A 69 -6.86 -3.24 0.30
N ILE A 70 -7.38 -3.91 -0.74
CA ILE A 70 -6.75 -5.13 -1.30
C ILE A 70 -5.32 -4.83 -1.79
N GLN A 71 -5.12 -3.73 -2.49
CA GLN A 71 -3.78 -3.33 -2.97
C GLN A 71 -2.86 -3.02 -1.79
N TYR A 72 -3.29 -2.20 -0.83
CA TYR A 72 -2.52 -1.87 0.35
C TYR A 72 -2.13 -3.14 1.13
N CYS A 73 -3.10 -4.00 1.43
CA CYS A 73 -2.90 -5.23 2.17
C CYS A 73 -1.90 -6.17 1.45
N LYS A 74 -2.03 -6.35 0.14
CA LYS A 74 -1.11 -7.15 -0.67
C LYS A 74 0.30 -6.58 -0.66
N TYR A 75 0.47 -5.33 -1.06
CA TYR A 75 1.81 -4.78 -1.32
C TYR A 75 2.50 -4.27 -0.07
N ARG A 76 1.78 -3.69 0.90
CA ARG A 76 2.35 -3.21 2.17
C ARG A 76 2.47 -4.33 3.20
N LEU A 77 1.42 -5.12 3.36
CA LEU A 77 1.34 -6.10 4.45
C LEU A 77 1.82 -7.49 4.03
N GLY A 78 1.66 -7.84 2.76
CA GLY A 78 1.96 -9.17 2.23
C GLY A 78 0.80 -10.15 2.39
N VAL A 79 -0.40 -9.64 2.70
CA VAL A 79 -1.60 -10.44 2.92
C VAL A 79 -2.42 -10.45 1.64
N MET A 80 -2.69 -11.64 1.12
CA MET A 80 -3.57 -11.84 -0.02
C MET A 80 -5.00 -12.01 0.48
N THR A 81 -5.90 -11.12 0.07
CA THR A 81 -7.29 -11.11 0.53
C THR A 81 -8.24 -10.85 -0.64
N THR A 82 -9.48 -11.33 -0.52
CA THR A 82 -10.58 -10.98 -1.42
C THR A 82 -11.54 -9.96 -0.82
N LEU A 83 -11.29 -9.57 0.43
CA LEU A 83 -12.09 -8.63 1.22
C LEU A 83 -13.59 -9.03 1.27
N LYS A 84 -13.86 -10.31 1.52
CA LYS A 84 -15.23 -10.87 1.58
C LYS A 84 -15.82 -10.93 2.99
N SER A 85 -15.00 -10.70 4.02
CA SER A 85 -15.41 -10.76 5.42
C SER A 85 -14.83 -9.59 6.23
N GLN A 86 -15.51 -9.17 7.28
CA GLN A 86 -15.00 -8.13 8.19
C GLN A 86 -13.64 -8.54 8.78
N ASN A 87 -13.45 -9.82 9.07
CA ASN A 87 -12.19 -10.32 9.62
C ASN A 87 -11.00 -10.14 8.64
N GLU A 88 -11.23 -10.34 7.34
CA GLU A 88 -10.23 -10.01 6.30
C GLU A 88 -9.90 -8.51 6.29
N LEU A 89 -10.89 -7.64 6.54
CA LEU A 89 -10.69 -6.20 6.62
C LEU A 89 -9.84 -5.82 7.84
N GLU A 90 -10.17 -6.37 9.01
CA GLU A 90 -9.44 -6.12 10.25
C GLU A 90 -7.98 -6.60 10.17
N GLU A 91 -7.72 -7.70 9.48
CA GLU A 91 -6.35 -8.13 9.21
C GLU A 91 -5.57 -7.10 8.38
N CYS A 92 -6.24 -6.42 7.45
CA CYS A 92 -5.65 -5.36 6.62
C CYS A 92 -5.54 -4.01 7.33
N LYS A 93 -6.24 -3.82 8.46
CA LYS A 93 -6.13 -2.65 9.35
C LYS A 93 -4.99 -2.76 10.35
N ARG A 94 -4.59 -3.98 10.75
CA ARG A 94 -3.44 -4.17 11.65
C ARG A 94 -2.15 -3.67 10.99
N ARG A 95 -1.72 -2.45 11.31
CA ARG A 95 -0.31 -2.03 11.45
C ARG A 95 -0.14 -0.57 11.79
#